data_AF-A0A8J5DWP7-F1
#
_entry.id   AF-A0A8J5DWP7-F1
#
_cell.length_a   1.000
_cell.length_b   1.000
_cell.length_c   1.000
_cell.angle_alpha   90.00
_cell.angle_beta   90.00
_cell.angle_gamma   90.00
#
_symmetry.space_group_name_H-M   'P 1'
#
loop_
_entity.id
_entity.type
_entity.pdbx_description
1 polymer ?
#
loop_
_entity_poly.entity_id
_entity_poly.type
_entity_poly.pdbx_seq_one_letter_code
_entity_poly.pdbx_strand_id
1 'polypeptide(L)'
;MSNQVVKQILKKLDQWPVDSVKHYASFRDTMIEHYEPMVNQTPSKAEQAFLEKQNEAFGVLLSDKYMKKFPLTAVTLEPPKDPEYYTRLVRDIGAPEDKSLMGKLRQYIRF
;
A
#
# COMPACT_ATOMS: atom_id res chain seq x y z
N MET A 1 -6.82 28.19 -11.16
CA MET A 1 -5.40 27.90 -10.85
C MET A 1 -5.32 26.44 -10.45
N SER A 2 -4.35 25.65 -10.92
CA SER A 2 -4.29 24.21 -10.57
C SER A 2 -3.61 24.00 -9.22
N ASN A 3 -4.22 23.22 -8.34
CA ASN A 3 -3.66 22.86 -7.04
C ASN A 3 -2.44 21.93 -7.20
N GLN A 4 -1.25 22.46 -6.92
CA GLN A 4 0.02 21.74 -7.10
C GLN A 4 0.18 20.58 -6.12
N VAL A 5 -0.32 20.71 -4.88
CA VAL A 5 -0.18 19.65 -3.86
C VAL A 5 -1.03 18.44 -4.24
N VAL A 6 -2.26 18.66 -4.73
CA VAL A 6 -3.13 17.58 -5.22
C VAL A 6 -2.48 16.84 -6.40
N LYS A 7 -1.83 17.54 -7.33
CA LYS A 7 -1.08 16.90 -8.42
C LYS A 7 0.04 15.99 -7.91
N GLN A 8 0.74 16.40 -6.85
CA GLN A 8 1.78 15.57 -6.22
C GLN A 8 1.18 14.34 -5.53
N ILE A 9 0.03 14.49 -4.87
CA ILE A 9 -0.70 13.37 -4.26
C ILE A 9 -1.10 12.37 -5.34
N LEU A 10 -1.74 12.81 -6.43
CA LEU A 10 -2.15 11.93 -7.53
C LEU A 10 -0.94 11.20 -8.14
N LYS A 11 0.17 11.90 -8.36
CA LYS A 11 1.42 11.28 -8.85
C LYS A 11 1.94 10.20 -7.89
N LYS A 12 1.84 10.42 -6.58
CA LYS A 12 2.21 9.41 -5.58
C LYS A 12 1.25 8.23 -5.63
N LEU A 13 -0.06 8.47 -5.60
CA LEU A 13 -1.08 7.42 -5.66
C LEU A 13 -0.96 6.55 -6.91
N ASP A 14 -0.50 7.11 -8.04
CA ASP A 14 -0.24 6.33 -9.25
C ASP A 14 0.88 5.29 -9.08
N GLN A 15 1.83 5.54 -8.17
CA GLN A 15 2.91 4.62 -7.82
C GLN A 15 2.47 3.54 -6.81
N TRP A 16 1.27 3.63 -6.24
CA TRP A 16 0.82 2.64 -5.26
C TRP A 16 0.51 1.30 -5.93
N PRO A 17 0.82 0.17 -5.26
CA PRO A 17 0.41 -1.13 -5.75
C PRO A 17 -1.10 -1.21 -5.85
N VAL A 18 -1.59 -1.96 -6.85
CA VAL A 18 -3.01 -2.31 -6.92
C VAL A 18 -3.31 -3.33 -5.82
N ASP A 19 -4.43 -3.17 -5.14
CA ASP A 19 -4.80 -4.06 -4.05
C ASP A 19 -4.93 -5.51 -4.53
N SER A 20 -4.30 -6.43 -3.79
CA SER A 20 -4.25 -7.85 -4.12
C SER A 20 -5.61 -8.54 -3.98
N VAL A 21 -6.48 -8.03 -3.11
CA VAL A 21 -7.80 -8.58 -2.82
C VAL A 21 -8.84 -7.52 -3.13
N LYS A 22 -9.37 -7.53 -4.35
CA LYS A 22 -10.48 -6.66 -4.75
C LYS A 22 -11.79 -7.26 -4.24
N HIS A 23 -12.10 -7.06 -2.96
CA HIS A 23 -13.40 -7.46 -2.45
C HIS A 23 -14.49 -6.41 -2.69
N TYR A 24 -14.17 -5.10 -2.67
CA TYR A 24 -15.18 -4.04 -2.89
C TYR A 24 -14.67 -2.74 -3.52
N ALA A 25 -13.48 -2.25 -3.14
CA ALA A 25 -12.87 -1.05 -3.71
C ALA A 25 -11.36 -1.14 -3.57
N SER A 26 -10.62 -0.49 -4.47
CA SER A 26 -9.17 -0.33 -4.29
C SER A 26 -8.89 1.00 -3.61
N PHE A 27 -8.03 0.98 -2.59
CA PHE A 27 -7.58 2.19 -1.92
C PHE A 27 -6.99 3.19 -2.91
N ARG A 28 -6.13 2.74 -3.83
CA ARG A 28 -5.55 3.59 -4.87
C ARG A 28 -6.66 4.27 -5.68
N ASP A 29 -7.58 3.48 -6.22
CA ASP A 29 -8.62 3.99 -7.12
C ASP A 29 -9.56 4.95 -6.40
N THR A 30 -10.02 4.60 -5.19
CA THR A 30 -10.90 5.46 -4.38
C THR A 30 -10.24 6.78 -4.00
N MET A 31 -8.94 6.78 -3.71
CA MET A 31 -8.22 8.00 -3.35
C MET A 31 -7.94 8.87 -4.58
N ILE A 32 -7.68 8.27 -5.75
CA ILE A 32 -7.56 9.02 -7.01
C ILE A 32 -8.90 9.72 -7.32
N GLU A 33 -10.01 8.99 -7.26
CA GLU A 33 -11.36 9.53 -7.50
C GLU A 33 -11.68 10.69 -6.54
N HIS A 34 -11.25 10.58 -5.27
CA HIS A 34 -11.42 11.65 -4.28
C HIS A 34 -10.63 12.92 -4.64
N TYR A 35 -9.36 12.79 -5.08
CA TYR A 35 -8.46 13.93 -5.27
C TYR A 35 -8.50 14.55 -6.66
N GLU A 36 -8.86 13.80 -7.70
CA GLU A 36 -8.99 14.30 -9.08
C GLU A 36 -9.82 15.60 -9.19
N PRO A 37 -11.04 15.71 -8.62
CA PRO A 37 -11.84 16.93 -8.74
C PRO A 37 -11.20 18.12 -8.01
N MET A 38 -10.33 17.89 -7.04
CA MET A 38 -9.67 18.93 -6.24
C MET A 38 -8.51 19.62 -6.99
N VAL A 39 -8.07 19.08 -8.14
CA VAL A 39 -6.97 19.66 -8.93
C VAL A 39 -7.28 21.06 -9.42
N ASN A 40 -8.55 21.33 -9.75
CA ASN A 40 -8.99 22.61 -10.29
C ASN A 40 -9.58 23.55 -9.22
N GLN A 41 -9.62 23.11 -7.96
CA GLN A 41 -10.17 23.87 -6.85
C GLN A 41 -9.10 24.70 -6.17
N THR A 42 -9.49 25.87 -5.65
CA THR A 42 -8.63 26.70 -4.81
C THR A 42 -8.93 26.33 -3.35
N PRO A 43 -8.01 25.64 -2.65
CA PRO A 43 -8.25 25.25 -1.27
C PRO A 43 -8.18 26.47 -0.35
N SER A 44 -8.96 26.44 0.73
CA SER A 44 -8.76 27.32 1.88
C SER A 44 -7.39 27.06 2.54
N LYS A 45 -6.94 27.98 3.40
CA LYS A 45 -5.67 27.83 4.12
C LYS A 45 -5.63 26.56 4.99
N ALA A 46 -6.75 26.19 5.61
CA ALA A 46 -6.84 25.00 6.44
C ALA A 46 -6.76 23.71 5.59
N GLU A 47 -7.47 23.69 4.46
CA GLU A 47 -7.44 22.57 3.52
C GLU A 47 -6.06 22.41 2.88
N GLN A 48 -5.39 23.51 2.55
CA GLN A 48 -4.03 23.49 2.02
C GLN A 48 -3.06 22.81 3.00
N ALA A 49 -3.10 23.19 4.28
CA ALA A 49 -2.28 22.57 5.32
C ALA A 49 -2.62 21.09 5.54
N PHE A 50 -3.89 20.71 5.38
CA PHE A 50 -4.31 19.30 5.43
C PHE A 50 -3.76 18.51 4.23
N LEU A 51 -3.88 19.04 3.01
CA LEU A 51 -3.35 18.41 1.79
C LEU A 51 -1.84 18.19 1.86
N GLU A 52 -1.10 19.14 2.42
CA GLU A 52 0.35 19.01 2.61
C GLU A 52 0.70 17.86 3.56
N LYS A 53 -0.02 17.72 4.68
CA LYS A 53 0.14 16.59 5.60
C LYS A 53 -0.18 15.26 4.93
N GLN A 54 -1.25 15.20 4.14
CA GLN A 54 -1.60 13.98 3.41
C GLN A 54 -0.54 13.60 2.38
N ASN A 55 -0.03 14.59 1.64
CA ASN A 55 1.06 14.39 0.70
C ASN A 55 2.32 13.83 1.38
N GLU A 56 2.67 14.34 2.56
CA GLU A 56 3.78 13.79 3.37
C GLU A 56 3.49 12.34 3.78
N ALA A 57 2.31 12.07 4.35
CA ALA A 57 1.91 10.74 4.79
C ALA A 57 2.00 9.70 3.67
N PHE A 58 1.49 10.00 2.46
CA PHE A 58 1.62 9.10 1.31
C PHE A 58 3.07 8.84 0.92
N GLY A 59 3.94 9.83 1.04
CA GLY A 59 5.39 9.65 0.80
C GLY A 59 6.04 8.72 1.83
N VAL A 60 5.66 8.86 3.10
CA VAL A 60 6.15 7.98 4.17
C VAL A 60 5.70 6.53 3.95
N LEU A 61 4.43 6.32 3.59
CA LEU A 61 3.88 5.01 3.33
C LEU A 61 4.55 4.35 2.12
N LEU A 62 4.72 5.07 1.01
CA LEU A 62 5.42 4.58 -0.19
C LEU A 62 6.89 4.22 0.06
N SER A 63 7.54 4.87 1.01
CA SER A 63 8.96 4.63 1.29
C SER A 63 9.23 3.32 2.06
N ASP A 64 8.17 2.60 2.45
CA ASP A 64 8.22 1.43 3.34
C ASP A 64 9.00 1.69 4.63
N LYS A 65 9.01 2.94 5.11
CA LYS A 65 9.83 3.39 6.25
C LYS A 65 9.65 2.50 7.47
N TYR A 66 8.40 2.13 7.78
CA TYR A 66 8.08 1.34 8.97
C TYR A 66 8.40 -0.14 8.80
N MET A 67 8.22 -0.70 7.60
CA MET A 67 8.65 -2.06 7.29
C MET A 67 10.17 -2.20 7.44
N LYS A 68 10.93 -1.20 6.97
CA LYS A 68 12.39 -1.15 7.10
C LYS A 68 12.84 -0.95 8.55
N LYS A 69 12.12 -0.10 9.30
CA LYS A 69 12.43 0.21 10.70
C LYS A 69 12.12 -0.95 11.65
N PHE A 70 11.09 -1.74 11.33
CA PHE A 70 10.63 -2.85 12.15
C PHE A 70 10.51 -4.12 11.29
N PRO A 71 11.65 -4.71 10.89
CA PRO A 71 11.63 -5.88 10.01
C PRO A 71 10.94 -7.06 10.70
N LEU A 72 10.02 -7.69 9.99
CA LEU A 72 9.39 -8.93 10.44
C LEU A 72 10.41 -10.07 10.35
N THR A 73 10.67 -10.74 11.47
CA THR A 73 11.60 -11.88 11.50
C THR A 73 10.89 -13.15 11.05
N ALA A 74 11.66 -14.14 10.59
CA ALA A 74 11.12 -15.43 10.15
C ALA A 74 10.24 -16.10 11.24
N VAL A 75 10.62 -15.94 12.51
CA VAL A 75 9.87 -16.47 13.67
C VAL A 75 8.45 -15.88 13.76
N THR A 76 8.26 -14.63 13.33
CA THR A 76 6.95 -13.99 13.31
C THR A 76 6.07 -14.50 12.18
N LEU A 77 6.66 -14.86 11.04
CA LEU A 77 5.96 -15.32 9.84
C LEU A 77 5.73 -16.84 9.83
N GLU A 78 6.48 -17.60 10.62
CA GLU A 78 6.39 -19.06 10.72
C GLU A 78 6.31 -19.44 12.21
N PRO A 79 5.12 -19.31 12.83
CA PRO A 79 4.98 -19.58 14.26
C PRO A 79 5.25 -21.08 14.53
N PRO A 80 5.99 -21.45 15.59
CA PRO A 80 6.43 -22.84 15.81
C PRO A 80 5.31 -23.88 15.88
N LYS A 81 4.10 -23.47 16.26
CA LYS A 81 2.94 -24.36 16.39
C LYS A 81 2.21 -24.61 15.07
N ASP A 82 2.28 -23.66 14.13
CA ASP A 82 1.61 -23.74 12.83
C ASP A 82 2.41 -22.96 11.79
N PRO A 83 3.47 -23.56 11.23
CA PRO A 83 4.33 -22.89 10.27
C PRO A 83 3.60 -22.41 9.00
N GLU A 84 2.48 -23.05 8.64
CA GLU A 84 1.71 -22.73 7.42
C GLU A 84 0.54 -21.74 7.68
N TYR A 85 0.41 -21.23 8.90
CA TYR A 85 -0.72 -20.38 9.32
C TYR A 85 -0.98 -19.22 8.35
N TYR A 86 0.03 -18.37 8.11
CA TYR A 86 -0.13 -17.19 7.26
C TYR A 86 -0.28 -17.54 5.79
N THR A 87 0.38 -18.61 5.32
CA THR A 87 0.22 -19.10 3.93
C THR A 87 -1.23 -19.51 3.66
N ARG A 88 -1.83 -20.25 4.60
CA ARG A 88 -3.24 -20.64 4.55
C ARG A 88 -4.16 -19.42 4.61
N LEU A 89 -3.91 -18.47 5.52
CA LEU A 89 -4.69 -17.23 5.59
C LEU A 89 -4.67 -16.45 4.28
N VAL A 90 -3.50 -16.21 3.69
CA VAL A 90 -3.36 -15.47 2.43
C VAL A 90 -4.17 -16.14 1.30
N ARG A 91 -4.13 -17.48 1.24
CA ARG A 91 -4.93 -18.27 0.31
C ARG A 91 -6.43 -18.12 0.55
N ASP A 92 -6.87 -18.21 1.81
CA ASP A 92 -8.28 -18.15 2.18
C ASP A 92 -8.89 -16.76 1.94
N ILE A 93 -8.08 -15.69 2.05
CA ILE A 93 -8.47 -14.31 1.73
C ILE A 93 -8.53 -14.09 0.20
N GLY A 94 -8.12 -15.07 -0.61
CA GLY A 94 -8.20 -15.01 -2.07
C GLY A 94 -7.15 -14.10 -2.71
N ALA A 95 -6.08 -13.77 -2.00
CA ALA A 95 -4.95 -13.08 -2.62
C ALA A 95 -4.31 -14.00 -3.67
N PRO A 96 -3.99 -13.50 -4.88
CA PRO A 96 -3.31 -14.30 -5.89
C PRO A 96 -1.99 -14.82 -5.33
N GLU A 97 -1.67 -16.10 -5.59
CA GLU A 97 -0.39 -16.68 -5.18
C GLU A 97 0.76 -15.82 -5.68
N ASP A 98 1.71 -15.51 -4.78
CA ASP A 98 2.85 -14.66 -5.12
C ASP A 98 3.71 -15.36 -6.19
N LYS A 99 3.57 -14.90 -7.43
CA LYS A 99 4.34 -15.40 -8.59
C LYS A 99 5.78 -14.87 -8.60
N SER A 100 6.16 -14.01 -7.65
CA SER A 100 7.52 -13.51 -7.50
C SER A 100 8.51 -14.67 -7.41
N LEU A 101 9.68 -14.47 -8.02
CA LEU A 101 10.78 -15.44 -7.98
C LEU A 101 11.16 -15.80 -6.53
N MET A 102 10.97 -14.88 -5.58
CA MET A 102 11.20 -15.08 -4.15
C MET A 102 10.19 -16.06 -3.53
N GLY A 103 8.91 -15.97 -3.89
CA GLY A 103 7.88 -16.93 -3.47
C GLY A 103 8.10 -18.34 -4.03
N LYS A 104 8.54 -18.43 -5.30
CA LYS A 104 8.91 -19.70 -5.94
C LYS A 104 10.18 -20.32 -5.33
N LEU A 105 11.18 -19.50 -5.00
CA LEU A 105 12.43 -19.95 -4.38
C LEU A 105 12.17 -20.49 -2.96
N ARG A 106 11.27 -19.85 -2.20
CA ARG A 106 10.87 -20.31 -0.87
C ARG A 106 10.09 -21.63 -0.89
N GLN A 107 9.32 -21.91 -1.95
CA GLN A 107 8.69 -23.23 -2.17
C GLN A 107 9.69 -24.33 -2.55
N TYR A 108 10.79 -23.97 -3.23
CA TYR A 108 11.81 -24.93 -3.69
C TYR A 108 12.88 -25.25 -2.64
N ILE A 109 13.17 -24.31 -1.73
CA ILE A 109 14.09 -24.50 -0.61
C ILE A 109 13.26 -24.92 0.62
N ARG A 110 12.63 -26.09 0.54
CA ARG A 110 11.94 -26.74 1.66
C ARG A 110 12.87 -27.81 2.22
N PHE A 111 13.56 -27.50 3.32
CA PHE A 111 14.11 -28.49 4.26
C PHE A 111 13.22 -28.50 5.49
#